data_AF-A0A2H0RU10-F1
#
_entry.id   AF-A0A2H0RU10-F1
#
_cell.length_a   1.000
_cell.length_b   1.000
_cell.length_c   1.000
_cell.angle_alpha   90.00
_cell.angle_beta   90.00
_cell.angle_gamma   90.00
#
_symmetry.space_group_name_H-M   'P 1'
#
loop_
_entity.id
_entity.type
_entity.pdbx_description
1 polymer ?
#
loop_
_entity_poly.entity_id
_entity_poly.type
_entity_poly.pdbx_seq_one_letter_code
_entity_poly.pdbx_strand_id
1 'polypeptide(L)' 'MYIADALQEATLPALEREVLLASLLKKNRAWILAHGEHALSTAEEHTFHAWISRRKNHEPIAYITGKK' A
#
# COMPACT_ATOMS: atom_id res chain seq x y z
N MET A 1 5.74 -2.34 10.77
CA MET A 1 4.41 -2.87 10.43
C MET A 1 4.57 -4.07 9.49
N TYR A 2 3.71 -5.10 9.53
CA TYR A 2 3.70 -6.18 8.52
C TYR A 2 2.71 -5.88 7.38
N ILE A 3 2.87 -6.54 6.23
CA ILE A 3 1.93 -6.42 5.11
C ILE A 3 0.49 -6.77 5.54
N ALA A 4 0.31 -7.80 6.37
CA ALA A 4 -1.00 -8.19 6.87
C ALA A 4 -1.67 -7.06 7.66
N ASP A 5 -0.92 -6.35 8.52
CA ASP A 5 -1.45 -5.18 9.26
C ASP A 5 -1.89 -4.08 8.29
N ALA A 6 -1.07 -3.80 7.28
CA ALA A 6 -1.36 -2.78 6.27
C ALA A 6 -2.60 -3.12 5.43
N LEU A 7 -2.85 -4.41 5.18
CA LEU A 7 -4.05 -4.91 4.52
C LEU A 7 -5.29 -5.00 5.43
N GLN A 8 -5.18 -4.76 6.73
CA GLN A 8 -6.32 -4.74 7.66
C GLN A 8 -6.84 -3.32 7.95
N GLU A 9 -6.06 -2.26 7.65
CA GLU A 9 -6.51 -0.86 7.80
C GLU A 9 -7.81 -0.52 7.04
N ALA A 10 -8.96 -0.49 7.71
CA ALA A 10 -10.28 -0.26 7.10
C ALA A 10 -10.46 1.12 6.43
N THR A 11 -9.43 1.95 6.49
CA THR A 11 -9.35 3.30 5.96
C THR A 11 -9.54 3.40 4.45
N LEU A 12 -9.15 2.37 3.70
CA LEU A 12 -9.28 2.27 2.25
C LEU A 12 -9.82 0.89 1.86
N PRO A 13 -10.45 0.75 0.68
CA PRO A 13 -10.83 -0.55 0.15
C PRO A 13 -9.62 -1.50 0.04
N ALA A 14 -9.84 -2.80 0.26
CA ALA A 14 -8.78 -3.81 0.20
C ALA A 14 -7.95 -3.74 -1.09
N LEU A 15 -8.62 -3.65 -2.23
CA LEU A 15 -7.99 -3.55 -3.53
C LEU A 15 -7.03 -2.36 -3.65
N GLU A 16 -7.38 -1.21 -3.08
CA GLU A 16 -6.53 -0.03 -3.14
C GLU A 16 -5.27 -0.20 -2.29
N ARG A 17 -5.40 -0.77 -1.08
CA ARG A 17 -4.26 -1.07 -0.21
C ARG A 17 -3.30 -2.04 -0.87
N GLU A 18 -3.82 -3.09 -1.51
CA GLU A 18 -3.02 -4.05 -2.26
C GLU A 18 -2.26 -3.39 -3.43
N VAL A 19 -2.90 -2.50 -4.18
CA VAL A 19 -2.27 -1.79 -5.31
C VAL A 19 -1.18 -0.85 -4.82
N LEU A 20 -1.43 -0.11 -3.73
CA LEU A 20 -0.45 0.78 -3.12
C LEU A 20 0.75 -0.01 -2.60
N LEU A 21 0.55 -1.08 -1.84
CA LEU A 21 1.65 -1.92 -1.34
C LEU A 21 2.43 -2.60 -2.48
N ALA A 22 1.74 -3.14 -3.49
CA ALA A 22 2.38 -3.74 -4.65
C ALA A 22 3.28 -2.72 -5.38
N SER A 23 2.80 -1.49 -5.56
CA SER A 23 3.58 -0.44 -6.22
C SER A 23 4.74 0.05 -5.36
N LEU A 24 4.55 0.17 -4.05
CA LEU A 24 5.58 0.61 -3.10
C LEU A 24 6.75 -0.39 -3.06
N LEU A 25 6.44 -1.67 -2.90
CA LEU A 25 7.43 -2.75 -2.80
C LEU A 25 7.98 -3.19 -4.17
N LYS A 26 7.46 -2.62 -5.27
CA LYS A 26 7.75 -3.03 -6.66
C LYS A 26 7.52 -4.52 -6.88
N LYS A 27 6.42 -5.05 -6.32
CA LYS A 27 5.96 -6.43 -6.46
C LYS A 27 4.59 -6.48 -7.14
N ASN A 28 4.10 -7.68 -7.43
CA ASN A 28 2.72 -7.88 -7.89
C ASN A 28 1.78 -8.13 -6.69
N ARG A 29 0.46 -7.99 -6.91
CA ARG A 29 -0.54 -8.22 -5.86
C ARG A 29 -0.52 -9.64 -5.29
N ALA A 30 -0.24 -10.65 -6.13
CA ALA A 30 -0.15 -12.03 -5.68
C ALA A 30 0.96 -12.21 -4.62
N TRP A 31 2.10 -11.52 -4.78
CA TRP A 31 3.19 -11.54 -3.80
C TRP A 31 2.76 -10.88 -2.49
N ILE A 32 2.06 -9.75 -2.54
CA ILE A 32 1.52 -9.05 -1.36
C ILE A 32 0.58 -9.96 -0.56
N LEU A 33 -0.34 -10.65 -1.26
CA LEU A 33 -1.29 -11.57 -0.63
C LEU A 33 -0.62 -12.83 -0.06
N ALA A 34 0.44 -13.32 -0.73
CA ALA A 34 1.17 -14.51 -0.28
C ALA A 34 2.17 -14.24 0.85
N HIS A 35 2.60 -12.98 1.06
CA HIS A 35 3.66 -12.62 2.02
C HIS A 35 3.15 -11.65 3.08
N GLY A 36 2.00 -11.93 3.69
CA GLY A 36 1.43 -11.10 4.75
C GLY A 36 2.35 -10.89 5.97
N GLU A 37 3.23 -11.85 6.24
CA GLU A 37 4.24 -11.82 7.30
C GLU A 37 5.50 -11.00 6.96
N HIS A 38 5.59 -10.45 5.75
CA HIS A 38 6.71 -9.60 5.39
C HIS A 38 6.66 -8.27 6.15
N ALA A 39 7.73 -7.94 6.87
CA ALA A 39 7.86 -6.69 7.61
C ALA A 39 8.23 -5.55 6.65
N LEU A 40 7.48 -4.46 6.72
CA LEU A 40 7.82 -3.20 6.07
C LEU A 40 8.93 -2.50 6.86
N SER A 41 9.91 -1.94 6.17
CA SER A 41 10.86 -1.00 6.76
C SER A 41 10.14 0.27 7.21
N THR A 42 10.74 1.01 8.14
CA THR A 42 10.20 2.29 8.63
C THR A 42 9.95 3.28 7.47
N ALA A 43 10.84 3.31 6.46
CA ALA A 43 10.67 4.17 5.30
C ALA A 43 9.47 3.77 4.42
N GLU A 44 9.24 2.47 4.23
CA GLU A 44 8.09 1.94 3.49
C GLU A 44 6.78 2.21 4.24
N GLU A 45 6.77 2.00 5.55
CA GLU A 45 5.63 2.30 6.43
C GLU A 45 5.25 3.79 6.34
N HIS A 46 6.21 4.70 6.49
CA HIS A 46 5.96 6.14 6.34
C HIS A 46 5.43 6.50 4.94
N THR A 47 6.01 5.91 3.89
CA THR A 47 5.56 6.16 2.51
C THR A 47 4.13 5.65 2.30
N PHE A 48 3.81 4.48 2.82
CA PHE A 48 2.47 3.90 2.73
C PHE A 48 1.42 4.78 3.43
N HIS A 49 1.68 5.25 4.65
CA HIS A 49 0.78 6.17 5.35
C HIS A 49 0.62 7.53 4.62
N ALA A 50 1.69 8.04 4.02
CA ALA A 50 1.61 9.25 3.19
C ALA A 50 0.73 9.02 1.95
N TRP A 51 0.84 7.86 1.31
CA TRP A 51 0.01 7.47 0.17
C TRP A 51 -1.46 7.32 0.56
N ILE A 52 -1.76 6.71 1.71
CA ILE A 52 -3.13 6.64 2.26
C ILE A 52 -3.69 8.05 2.47
N SER A 53 -2.89 8.95 3.03
CA SER A 53 -3.31 10.34 3.29
C SER A 53 -3.62 11.10 1.99
N ARG A 54 -2.80 10.93 0.95
CA ARG A 54 -3.06 11.46 -0.39
C ARG A 54 -4.34 10.88 -0.99
N ARG A 55 -4.54 9.56 -0.85
CA ARG A 55 -5.73 8.88 -1.37
C ARG A 55 -7.02 9.35 -0.70
N LYS A 56 -6.98 9.60 0.62
CA LYS A 56 -8.08 10.22 1.38
C LYS A 56 -8.43 11.60 0.86
N ASN A 57 -7.46 12.36 0.37
CA ASN A 57 -7.67 13.67 -0.27
C ASN A 57 -8.17 13.55 -1.72
N HIS A 58 -8.80 12.43 -2.07
CA HIS A 58 -9.34 12.12 -3.40
C HIS A 58 -8.29 12.14 -4.53
N GLU A 59 -7.00 12.06 -4.21
CA GLU A 59 -5.98 11.96 -5.24
C GLU A 59 -6.07 10.60 -5.95
N PRO A 60 -5.99 10.53 -7.30
CA PRO A 60 -6.12 9.26 -8.00
C PRO A 60 -4.89 8.38 -7.77
N ILE A 61 -5.13 7.07 -7.57
CA ILE A 61 -4.08 6.08 -7.23
C ILE A 61 -2.94 6.07 -8.25
N ALA A 62 -3.22 6.29 -9.54
CA ALA A 62 -2.21 6.33 -10.59
C ALA A 62 -1.14 7.42 -10.32
N TYR A 63 -1.55 8.60 -9.84
CA TYR A 63 -0.66 9.71 -9.50
C TYR A 63 0.14 9.43 -8.22
N ILE A 64 -0.46 8.70 -7.27
CA ILE A 64 0.19 8.31 -6.02
C ILE A 64 1.28 7.25 -6.29
N THR A 65 0.94 6.24 -7.10
CA THR A 65 1.82 5.12 -7.47
C THR A 65 2.83 5.47 -8.56
N GLY A 66 2.72 6.66 -9.15
CA GLY A 66 3.59 7.12 -10.25
C GLY A 66 3.36 6.38 -11.57
N LYS A 67 2.24 5.66 -11.72
CA LYS A 67 1.82 5.07 -13.00
C LYS A 67 1.15 6.15 -13.83
N LYS A 68 1.77 6.54 -14.94
CA LYS A 68 1.16 7.37 -15.99
C LYS A 68 0.65 6.47 -17.11
#